data_AF-A0A183FBG8-F1
#
_entry.id   AF-A0A183FBG8-F1
#
_cell.length_a   1.000
_cell.length_b   1.000
_cell.length_c   1.000
_cell.angle_alpha   90.00
_cell.angle_beta   90.00
_cell.angle_gamma   90.00
#
_symmetry.space_group_name_H-M   'P 1'
#
loop_
_entity.id
_entity.type
_entity.pdbx_description
1 polymer ?
#
loop_
_entity_poly.entity_id
_entity_poly.type
_entity_poly.pdbx_seq_one_letter_code
_entity_poly.pdbx_strand_id
1 'polypeptide(L)'
;LFYNHIKAVNEIYEGTNFNGIKGLHFVIQRTSIYTPDTCDRGRPVAGSDNPFCEENVDVSNFLNLNSQRNHSAFCLAYALTFRDFVGGTLGLAWVASPQYNTAGGICQVYQRYNEGSRGWVFRSLNTGIVTLVNYGNRVPTRVSQLTLAHEIGHNFGSPHDFPLECQPGLPDGNFIMFASATSGDKVNNAKFSPCSVANISSVLHVVLQSVPIDPTRHAGPVGALMKRNCFQGKQRL
;
A
#
# COMPACT_ATOMS: atom_id res chain seq x y z
N LEU A 1 5.38 -16.21 5.55
CA LEU A 1 5.81 -14.83 5.20
C LEU A 1 4.64 -13.84 5.27
N PHE A 2 3.67 -13.92 4.35
CA PHE A 2 2.55 -12.95 4.25
C PHE A 2 1.73 -12.81 5.53
N TYR A 3 1.33 -13.93 6.12
CA TYR A 3 0.57 -13.94 7.38
C TYR A 3 1.28 -13.19 8.51
N ASN A 4 2.58 -13.43 8.71
CA ASN A 4 3.36 -12.74 9.74
C ASN A 4 3.54 -11.24 9.46
N HIS A 5 3.51 -10.82 8.18
CA HIS A 5 3.55 -9.41 7.83
C HIS A 5 2.23 -8.73 8.18
N ILE A 6 1.10 -9.32 7.77
CA ILE A 6 -0.24 -8.78 8.07
C ILE A 6 -0.55 -8.81 9.57
N LYS A 7 -0.09 -9.82 10.30
CA LYS A 7 -0.20 -9.84 11.77
C LYS A 7 0.48 -8.63 12.41
N ALA A 8 1.72 -8.31 12.00
CA ALA A 8 2.44 -7.16 12.54
C ALA A 8 1.80 -5.82 12.12
N VAL A 9 1.25 -5.72 10.91
CA VAL A 9 0.45 -4.57 10.49
C VAL A 9 -0.77 -4.42 11.40
N ASN A 10 -1.50 -5.50 11.68
CA ASN A 10 -2.68 -5.45 12.55
C ASN A 10 -2.35 -5.00 13.97
N GLU A 11 -1.22 -5.43 14.55
CA GLU A 11 -0.77 -4.98 15.87
C GLU A 11 -0.61 -3.44 15.92
N ILE A 12 -0.17 -2.81 14.83
CA ILE A 12 0.02 -1.36 14.73
C ILE A 12 -1.31 -0.64 14.50
N TYR A 13 -2.08 -1.08 13.50
CA TYR A 13 -3.30 -0.39 13.06
C TYR A 13 -4.48 -0.58 14.02
N GLU A 14 -4.64 -1.76 14.63
CA GLU A 14 -5.69 -1.97 15.64
C GLU A 14 -5.39 -1.18 16.93
N GLY A 15 -4.10 -1.05 17.28
CA GLY A 15 -3.63 -0.31 18.45
C GLY A 15 -3.68 1.21 18.29
N THR A 16 -3.95 1.73 17.08
CA THR A 16 -3.96 3.16 16.81
C THR A 16 -5.39 3.73 16.83
N ASN A 17 -5.57 4.87 17.50
CA ASN A 17 -6.81 5.63 17.49
C ASN A 17 -6.75 6.73 16.43
N PHE A 18 -7.38 6.52 15.28
CA PHE A 18 -7.49 7.51 14.21
C PHE A 18 -8.67 8.45 14.49
N ASN A 19 -8.51 9.32 15.49
CA ASN A 19 -9.49 10.34 15.90
C ASN A 19 -10.92 9.79 16.10
N GLY A 20 -11.04 8.67 16.79
CA GLY A 20 -12.30 7.99 17.08
C GLY A 20 -12.53 6.73 16.25
N ILE A 21 -11.79 6.55 15.15
CA ILE A 21 -11.81 5.34 14.33
C ILE A 21 -10.76 4.37 14.88
N LYS A 22 -11.21 3.22 15.39
CA LYS A 22 -10.37 2.20 16.04
C LYS A 22 -10.63 0.81 15.46
N GLY A 23 -9.70 -0.11 15.67
CA GLY A 23 -9.87 -1.51 15.31
C GLY A 23 -9.76 -1.77 13.81
N LEU A 24 -8.96 -0.98 13.09
CA LEU A 24 -8.64 -1.24 11.69
C LEU A 24 -7.85 -2.54 11.60
N HIS A 25 -8.43 -3.52 10.90
CA HIS A 25 -7.88 -4.87 10.79
C HIS A 25 -7.81 -5.28 9.31
N PHE A 26 -6.70 -5.91 8.95
CA PHE A 26 -6.41 -6.39 7.60
C PHE A 26 -6.46 -7.91 7.54
N VAL A 27 -7.11 -8.42 6.49
CA VAL A 27 -7.18 -9.84 6.19
C VAL A 27 -6.67 -10.10 4.77
N ILE A 28 -5.94 -11.20 4.59
CA ILE A 28 -5.52 -11.64 3.26
C ILE A 28 -6.71 -12.34 2.61
N GLN A 29 -7.28 -11.72 1.57
CA GLN A 29 -8.40 -12.31 0.83
C GLN A 29 -7.92 -13.21 -0.32
N ARG A 30 -6.79 -12.89 -0.95
CA ARG A 30 -6.22 -13.66 -2.06
C ARG A 30 -4.70 -13.58 -2.04
N THR A 31 -4.04 -14.66 -2.45
CA THR A 31 -2.60 -14.70 -2.68
C THR A 31 -2.34 -15.25 -4.07
N SER A 32 -1.46 -14.58 -4.81
CA SER A 32 -0.92 -15.05 -6.09
C SER A 32 0.59 -15.15 -5.93
N ILE A 33 1.17 -16.27 -6.35
CA ILE A 33 2.61 -16.52 -6.27
C ILE A 33 3.12 -16.67 -7.69
N TYR A 34 4.01 -15.76 -8.10
CA TYR A 34 4.75 -15.89 -9.35
C TYR A 34 6.11 -16.50 -9.08
N THR A 35 6.51 -17.40 -9.96
CA THR A 35 7.75 -18.17 -9.87
C THR A 35 8.56 -17.97 -11.15
N PRO A 36 9.89 -18.18 -11.13
CA PRO A 36 10.75 -17.94 -12.30
C PRO A 36 10.33 -18.71 -13.57
N ASP A 37 9.74 -19.89 -13.43
CA ASP A 37 9.20 -20.72 -14.53
C ASP A 37 8.02 -20.07 -15.27
N THR A 38 7.41 -19.03 -14.71
CA THR A 38 6.36 -18.25 -15.38
C THR A 38 6.90 -17.17 -16.31
N CYS A 39 8.23 -17.08 -16.46
CA CYS A 39 8.95 -16.11 -17.28
C CYS A 39 9.96 -16.79 -18.23
N ASP A 40 10.07 -16.24 -19.44
CA ASP A 40 11.10 -16.58 -20.42
C ASP A 40 11.64 -15.28 -21.05
N ARG A 41 12.97 -15.10 -21.01
CA ARG A 41 13.70 -13.92 -21.55
C ARG A 41 13.04 -12.57 -21.18
N GLY A 42 12.71 -12.40 -19.90
CA GLY A 42 12.12 -11.16 -19.38
C GLY A 42 10.63 -10.96 -19.72
N ARG A 43 9.95 -11.97 -20.27
CA ARG A 43 8.53 -11.91 -20.65
C ARG A 43 7.74 -13.07 -20.03
N PRO A 44 6.43 -12.93 -19.84
CA PRO A 44 5.60 -14.05 -19.39
C PRO A 44 5.61 -15.18 -20.43
N VAL A 45 5.66 -16.43 -19.98
CA VAL A 45 5.45 -17.59 -20.87
C VAL A 45 4.00 -17.63 -21.38
N ALA A 46 3.74 -18.38 -22.45
CA ALA A 46 2.38 -18.52 -22.97
C ALA A 46 1.42 -19.05 -21.87
N GLY A 47 0.31 -18.33 -21.65
CA GLY A 47 -0.67 -18.65 -20.61
C GLY A 47 -0.35 -18.13 -19.20
N SER A 48 0.84 -17.54 -18.99
CA SER A 48 1.18 -16.82 -17.76
C SER A 48 0.70 -15.38 -17.83
N ASP A 49 0.14 -14.88 -16.72
CA ASP A 49 -0.22 -13.48 -16.57
C ASP A 49 0.84 -12.67 -15.80
N ASN A 50 1.97 -13.27 -15.43
CA ASN A 50 2.99 -12.67 -14.55
C ASN A 50 3.53 -11.33 -15.10
N PRO A 51 3.20 -10.17 -14.51
CA PRO A 51 3.62 -8.88 -15.04
C PRO A 51 5.08 -8.54 -14.66
N PHE A 52 5.74 -9.35 -13.82
CA PHE A 52 7.00 -9.02 -13.17
C PHE A 52 8.22 -9.73 -13.78
N CYS A 53 8.14 -10.14 -15.04
CA CYS A 53 9.22 -10.91 -15.69
C CYS A 53 10.44 -10.08 -16.08
N GLU A 54 10.29 -8.79 -16.37
CA GLU A 54 11.42 -7.92 -16.73
C GLU A 54 12.36 -7.74 -15.53
N GLU A 55 13.66 -8.02 -15.66
CA GLU A 55 14.60 -8.06 -14.53
C GLU A 55 15.02 -6.68 -14.01
N ASN A 56 15.22 -5.71 -14.91
CA ASN A 56 15.80 -4.41 -14.59
C ASN A 56 14.74 -3.32 -14.54
N VAL A 57 13.81 -3.45 -13.58
CA VAL A 57 12.68 -2.53 -13.42
C VAL A 57 12.91 -1.67 -12.17
N ASP A 58 12.87 -0.36 -12.31
CA ASP A 58 12.93 0.56 -11.16
C ASP A 58 11.66 0.45 -10.29
N VAL A 59 11.75 0.99 -9.08
CA VAL A 59 10.67 0.89 -8.08
C VAL A 59 9.34 1.49 -8.58
N SER A 60 9.37 2.57 -9.35
CA SER A 60 8.15 3.23 -9.85
C SER A 60 7.50 2.39 -10.94
N ASN A 61 8.31 1.87 -11.87
CA ASN A 61 7.82 0.96 -12.90
C ASN A 61 7.33 -0.37 -12.30
N PHE A 62 7.95 -0.88 -11.23
CA PHE A 62 7.50 -2.09 -10.56
C PHE A 62 6.14 -1.90 -9.87
N LEU A 63 5.91 -0.74 -9.22
CA LEU A 63 4.58 -0.38 -8.69
C LEU A 63 3.56 -0.25 -9.81
N ASN A 64 3.96 0.36 -10.94
CA ASN A 64 3.10 0.47 -12.12
C ASN A 64 2.69 -0.90 -12.67
N LEU A 65 3.59 -1.89 -12.71
CA LEU A 65 3.27 -3.27 -13.10
C LEU A 65 2.24 -3.89 -12.14
N ASN A 66 2.40 -3.71 -10.82
CA ASN A 66 1.39 -4.17 -9.86
C ASN A 66 0.03 -3.47 -10.05
N SER A 67 0.04 -2.22 -10.52
CA SER A 67 -1.16 -1.41 -10.75
C SER A 67 -1.91 -1.72 -12.05
N GLN A 68 -1.36 -2.53 -12.97
CA GLN A 68 -1.98 -2.79 -14.28
C GLN A 68 -3.22 -3.70 -14.21
N ARG A 69 -3.33 -4.51 -13.15
CA ARG A 69 -4.44 -5.46 -12.99
C ARG A 69 -5.63 -4.81 -12.31
N ASN A 70 -6.81 -5.41 -12.55
CA ASN A 70 -8.03 -5.00 -11.87
C ASN A 70 -8.04 -5.52 -10.43
N HIS A 71 -7.78 -4.62 -9.48
CA HIS A 71 -7.83 -4.89 -8.04
C HIS A 71 -9.08 -4.33 -7.36
N SER A 72 -10.14 -4.04 -8.12
CA SER A 72 -11.35 -3.40 -7.59
C SER A 72 -12.05 -4.24 -6.51
N ALA A 73 -11.88 -5.56 -6.52
CA ALA A 73 -12.46 -6.44 -5.51
C ALA A 73 -11.82 -6.30 -4.12
N PHE A 74 -10.65 -5.64 -4.00
CA PHE A 74 -9.88 -5.56 -2.76
C PHE A 74 -9.78 -4.12 -2.26
N CYS A 75 -9.56 -3.96 -0.95
CA CYS A 75 -9.21 -2.66 -0.37
C CYS A 75 -7.84 -2.20 -0.86
N LEU A 76 -6.85 -3.11 -0.81
CA LEU A 76 -5.48 -2.90 -1.25
C LEU A 76 -4.93 -4.16 -1.93
N ALA A 77 -3.95 -4.01 -2.81
CA ALA A 77 -3.21 -5.10 -3.45
C ALA A 77 -1.70 -4.84 -3.41
N TYR A 78 -0.96 -5.75 -2.76
CA TYR A 78 0.49 -5.62 -2.55
C TYR A 78 1.29 -6.70 -3.27
N ALA A 79 2.42 -6.30 -3.85
CA ALA A 79 3.44 -7.22 -4.33
C ALA A 79 4.65 -7.19 -3.39
N LEU A 80 5.00 -8.35 -2.82
CA LEU A 80 6.27 -8.52 -2.11
C LEU A 80 7.29 -9.12 -3.08
N THR A 81 8.48 -8.55 -3.12
CA THR A 81 9.53 -8.94 -4.07
C THR A 81 10.89 -9.13 -3.39
N PHE A 82 11.84 -9.66 -4.14
CA PHE A 82 13.25 -9.81 -3.73
C PHE A 82 14.13 -9.10 -4.77
N ARG A 83 13.80 -7.84 -5.05
CA ARG A 83 14.50 -6.97 -6.01
C ARG A 83 15.17 -5.82 -5.28
N ASP A 84 16.44 -5.60 -5.57
CA ASP A 84 17.22 -4.55 -4.93
C ASP A 84 17.03 -3.24 -5.71
N PHE A 85 16.23 -2.34 -5.15
CA PHE A 85 15.91 -1.08 -5.82
C PHE A 85 17.01 -0.04 -5.57
N VAL A 86 17.30 0.74 -6.61
CA VAL A 86 18.31 1.81 -6.57
C VAL A 86 18.00 2.81 -5.45
N GLY A 87 19.04 3.28 -4.76
CA GLY A 87 18.90 4.24 -3.66
C GLY A 87 18.44 3.63 -2.33
N GLY A 88 18.38 2.30 -2.25
CA GLY A 88 18.02 1.58 -1.03
C GLY A 88 16.53 1.63 -0.69
N THR A 89 15.69 1.85 -1.70
CA THR A 89 14.24 1.93 -1.54
C THR A 89 13.64 0.58 -1.16
N LEU A 90 12.92 0.53 -0.03
CA LEU A 90 12.32 -0.71 0.49
C LEU A 90 10.87 -0.93 0.03
N GLY A 91 10.19 0.12 -0.41
CA GLY A 91 8.79 0.06 -0.80
C GLY A 91 8.34 1.32 -1.53
N LEU A 92 7.15 1.24 -2.12
CA LEU A 92 6.47 2.38 -2.73
C LEU A 92 4.97 2.09 -2.79
N ALA A 93 4.14 3.09 -2.54
CA ALA A 93 2.70 2.97 -2.62
C ALA A 93 2.03 4.24 -3.14
N TRP A 94 0.85 4.09 -3.75
CA TRP A 94 0.03 5.24 -4.13
C TRP A 94 -0.60 5.89 -2.90
N VAL A 95 -0.36 7.18 -2.70
CA VAL A 95 -0.85 7.89 -1.51
C VAL A 95 -2.34 8.21 -1.67
N ALA A 96 -3.15 7.89 -0.65
CA ALA A 96 -4.54 8.35 -0.64
C ALA A 96 -4.63 9.84 -0.34
N SER A 97 -5.77 10.42 -0.71
CA SER A 97 -6.11 11.80 -0.39
C SER A 97 -7.58 11.88 0.03
N PRO A 98 -7.93 12.81 0.94
CA PRO A 98 -9.32 13.06 1.33
C PRO A 98 -10.08 13.82 0.23
N GLN A 99 -9.39 14.43 -0.74
CA GLN A 99 -10.02 15.08 -1.88
C GLN A 99 -10.64 14.02 -2.81
N TYR A 100 -11.93 14.19 -3.13
CA TYR A 100 -12.69 13.22 -3.93
C TYR A 100 -12.10 12.97 -5.33
N ASN A 101 -11.54 14.02 -5.94
CA ASN A 101 -10.97 13.99 -7.29
C ASN A 101 -9.50 13.52 -7.35
N THR A 102 -8.87 13.23 -6.21
CA THR A 102 -7.49 12.72 -6.17
C THR A 102 -7.50 11.21 -6.03
N ALA A 103 -6.98 10.52 -7.04
CA ALA A 103 -6.90 9.06 -7.06
C ALA A 103 -5.67 8.54 -6.30
N GLY A 104 -5.81 7.38 -5.67
CA GLY A 104 -4.73 6.72 -4.94
C GLY A 104 -5.21 6.11 -3.62
N GLY A 105 -4.52 5.05 -3.21
CA GLY A 105 -4.67 4.37 -1.92
C GLY A 105 -5.96 3.58 -1.76
N ILE A 106 -6.41 3.42 -0.51
CA ILE A 106 -7.48 2.50 -0.14
C ILE A 106 -8.77 2.67 -0.95
N CYS A 107 -9.42 1.53 -1.21
CA CYS A 107 -10.73 1.46 -1.86
C CYS A 107 -10.81 2.01 -3.28
N GLN A 108 -9.69 2.34 -3.93
CA GLN A 108 -9.70 2.78 -5.33
C GLN A 108 -10.14 1.61 -6.27
N VAL A 109 -10.83 1.93 -7.37
CA VAL A 109 -11.30 0.99 -8.40
C VAL A 109 -10.55 1.11 -9.72
N TYR A 110 -10.36 -0.01 -10.40
CA TYR A 110 -9.71 -0.06 -11.71
C TYR A 110 -10.36 0.91 -12.71
N GLN A 111 -9.62 1.91 -13.16
CA GLN A 111 -10.15 2.97 -13.99
C GLN A 111 -9.10 3.51 -14.98
N ARG A 112 -9.57 4.30 -15.94
CA ARG A 112 -8.78 4.85 -17.02
C ARG A 112 -8.14 6.18 -16.60
N TYR A 113 -6.83 6.31 -16.76
CA TYR A 113 -6.03 7.49 -16.45
C TYR A 113 -5.37 8.04 -17.71
N ASN A 114 -5.21 9.35 -17.78
CA ASN A 114 -4.51 10.04 -18.87
C ASN A 114 -3.04 10.23 -18.47
N GLU A 115 -2.11 9.58 -19.19
CA GLU A 115 -0.66 9.72 -19.01
C GLU A 115 -0.05 10.67 -20.06
N GLY A 116 -0.83 11.67 -20.48
CA GLY A 116 -0.40 12.70 -21.42
C GLY A 116 -0.02 12.11 -22.77
N SER A 117 1.25 12.28 -23.17
CA SER A 117 1.77 11.81 -24.46
C SER A 117 1.75 10.27 -24.61
N ARG A 118 1.67 9.51 -23.51
CA ARG A 118 1.54 8.05 -23.52
C ARG A 118 0.10 7.57 -23.74
N GLY A 119 -0.85 8.49 -23.83
CA GLY A 119 -2.26 8.20 -24.03
C GLY A 119 -2.94 7.73 -22.75
N TRP A 120 -3.94 6.86 -22.91
CA TRP A 120 -4.75 6.41 -21.79
C TRP A 120 -4.38 4.99 -21.37
N VAL A 121 -4.28 4.79 -20.05
CA VAL A 121 -3.99 3.49 -19.45
C VAL A 121 -5.01 3.17 -18.37
N PHE A 122 -5.33 1.89 -18.20
CA PHE A 122 -6.14 1.47 -17.05
C PHE A 122 -5.22 1.07 -15.90
N ARG A 123 -5.53 1.56 -14.69
CA ARG A 123 -4.77 1.23 -13.48
C ARG A 123 -5.69 1.04 -12.28
N SER A 124 -5.20 0.28 -11.31
CA SER A 124 -5.68 0.20 -9.94
C SER A 124 -4.66 0.88 -9.05
N LEU A 125 -5.01 2.05 -8.51
CA LEU A 125 -4.11 2.83 -7.63
C LEU A 125 -4.30 2.50 -6.14
N ASN A 126 -4.99 1.40 -5.83
CA ASN A 126 -5.05 0.81 -4.49
C ASN A 126 -3.93 -0.20 -4.26
N THR A 127 -2.71 0.16 -4.68
CA THR A 127 -1.57 -0.76 -4.74
C THR A 127 -0.34 -0.21 -4.02
N GLY A 128 0.51 -1.15 -3.61
CA GLY A 128 1.83 -0.88 -3.05
C GLY A 128 2.78 -2.05 -3.32
N ILE A 129 4.06 -1.83 -3.10
CA ILE A 129 5.11 -2.84 -3.25
C ILE A 129 6.07 -2.78 -2.07
N VAL A 130 6.64 -3.91 -1.69
CA VAL A 130 7.68 -4.01 -0.66
C VAL A 130 8.75 -4.99 -1.15
N THR A 131 10.02 -4.62 -1.02
CA THR A 131 11.14 -5.55 -1.24
C THR A 131 11.68 -6.09 0.07
N LEU A 132 12.20 -7.32 0.03
CA LEU A 132 12.82 -8.02 1.14
C LEU A 132 14.35 -8.08 1.01
N VAL A 133 14.93 -7.32 0.08
CA VAL A 133 16.37 -7.18 -0.14
C VAL A 133 16.74 -5.71 -0.26
N ASN A 134 17.90 -5.34 0.27
CA ASN A 134 18.45 -3.99 0.17
C ASN A 134 19.99 -4.08 0.18
N TYR A 135 20.65 -3.44 -0.78
CA TYR A 135 22.12 -3.46 -0.92
C TYR A 135 22.68 -4.89 -0.86
N GLY A 136 22.08 -5.81 -1.61
CA GLY A 136 22.45 -7.23 -1.69
C GLY A 136 22.12 -8.06 -0.44
N ASN A 137 21.58 -7.46 0.61
CA ASN A 137 21.32 -8.13 1.89
C ASN A 137 19.83 -8.32 2.14
N ARG A 138 19.47 -9.46 2.74
CA ARG A 138 18.08 -9.70 3.15
C ARG A 138 17.68 -8.73 4.26
N VAL A 139 16.56 -8.05 4.06
CA VAL A 139 15.99 -7.14 5.05
C VAL A 139 15.51 -7.95 6.28
N PRO A 140 15.84 -7.54 7.52
CA PRO A 140 15.34 -8.19 8.73
C PRO A 140 13.80 -8.21 8.77
N THR A 141 13.23 -9.30 9.28
CA THR A 141 11.76 -9.48 9.28
C THR A 141 11.02 -8.35 9.97
N ARG A 142 11.56 -7.82 11.07
CA ARG A 142 10.95 -6.68 11.77
C ARG A 142 10.93 -5.43 10.90
N VAL A 143 12.02 -5.15 10.19
CA VAL A 143 12.12 -3.98 9.29
C VAL A 143 11.15 -4.13 8.13
N SER A 144 11.07 -5.30 7.48
CA SER A 144 10.14 -5.51 6.36
C SER A 144 8.66 -5.44 6.77
N GLN A 145 8.33 -5.84 8.01
CA GLN A 145 6.99 -5.64 8.59
C GLN A 145 6.65 -4.15 8.76
N LEU A 146 7.61 -3.37 9.27
CA LEU A 146 7.45 -1.91 9.43
C LEU A 146 7.39 -1.20 8.07
N THR A 147 8.18 -1.64 7.09
CA THR A 147 8.07 -1.15 5.70
C THR A 147 6.68 -1.39 5.15
N LEU A 148 6.11 -2.60 5.30
CA LEU A 148 4.75 -2.84 4.82
C LEU A 148 3.73 -1.91 5.50
N ALA A 149 3.83 -1.74 6.82
CA ALA A 149 2.95 -0.84 7.54
C ALA A 149 3.15 0.64 7.14
N HIS A 150 4.37 1.08 6.83
CA HIS A 150 4.68 2.40 6.27
C HIS A 150 4.01 2.60 4.91
N GLU A 151 4.16 1.65 3.99
CA GLU A 151 3.54 1.74 2.67
C GLU A 151 2.00 1.73 2.77
N ILE A 152 1.43 0.96 3.69
CA ILE A 152 -0.02 0.99 3.93
C ILE A 152 -0.39 2.37 4.51
N GLY A 153 0.47 3.00 5.31
CA GLY A 153 0.27 4.35 5.84
C GLY A 153 0.11 5.38 4.72
N HIS A 154 0.92 5.27 3.67
CA HIS A 154 0.74 6.03 2.44
C HIS A 154 -0.60 5.74 1.76
N ASN A 155 -0.97 4.46 1.60
CA ASN A 155 -2.28 4.11 1.03
C ASN A 155 -3.47 4.61 1.88
N PHE A 156 -3.28 4.89 3.16
CA PHE A 156 -4.26 5.53 4.04
C PHE A 156 -4.15 7.06 4.05
N GLY A 157 -3.19 7.63 3.33
CA GLY A 157 -3.07 9.06 3.05
C GLY A 157 -2.12 9.82 3.94
N SER A 158 -1.28 9.13 4.72
CA SER A 158 -0.19 9.82 5.41
C SER A 158 0.94 10.13 4.42
N PRO A 159 1.37 11.39 4.27
CA PRO A 159 2.70 11.68 3.75
C PRO A 159 3.77 11.24 4.76
N HIS A 160 5.04 11.45 4.41
CA HIS A 160 6.11 11.32 5.39
C HIS A 160 5.97 12.32 6.53
N ASP A 161 6.45 11.94 7.71
CA ASP A 161 6.32 12.73 8.93
C ASP A 161 7.02 14.09 8.84
N PHE A 162 6.25 15.14 9.09
CA PHE A 162 6.68 16.53 9.18
C PHE A 162 5.60 17.32 9.97
N PRO A 163 5.93 18.31 10.81
CA PRO A 163 7.27 18.87 11.09
C PRO A 163 8.04 18.06 12.14
N LEU A 164 9.07 18.66 12.77
CA LEU A 164 10.01 18.02 13.71
C LEU A 164 9.31 17.29 14.87
N GLU A 165 8.17 17.78 15.34
CA GLU A 165 7.39 17.13 16.40
C GLU A 165 6.90 15.72 16.02
N CYS A 166 6.83 15.41 14.72
CA CYS A 166 6.44 14.11 14.19
C CYS A 166 7.64 13.24 13.78
N GLN A 167 8.87 13.72 13.97
CA GLN A 167 10.12 13.00 13.71
C GLN A 167 11.13 13.26 14.85
N PRO A 168 10.83 12.80 16.08
CA PRO A 168 11.56 13.20 17.28
C PRO A 168 13.00 12.69 17.37
N GLY A 169 13.41 11.74 16.52
CA GLY A 169 14.73 11.14 16.55
C GLY A 169 14.98 10.33 17.82
N LEU A 170 16.23 10.30 18.29
CA LEU A 170 16.61 9.59 19.51
C LEU A 170 16.15 10.35 20.77
N PRO A 171 15.88 9.64 21.89
CA PRO A 171 16.16 8.22 22.13
C PRO A 171 15.07 7.25 21.63
N ASP A 172 13.84 7.73 21.47
CA ASP A 172 12.67 6.88 21.20
C ASP A 172 12.48 6.50 19.72
N GLY A 173 13.34 7.04 18.85
CA GLY A 173 13.32 6.86 17.41
C GLY A 173 12.23 7.67 16.72
N ASN A 174 12.31 7.72 15.38
CA ASN A 174 11.24 8.29 14.57
C ASN A 174 10.03 7.35 14.47
N PHE A 175 8.88 7.93 14.13
CA PHE A 175 7.64 7.21 13.88
C PHE A 175 7.67 6.46 12.55
N ILE A 176 6.65 5.62 12.33
CA ILE A 176 6.60 4.71 11.20
C ILE A 176 6.60 5.40 9.84
N MET A 177 6.08 6.64 9.74
CA MET A 177 6.02 7.41 8.50
C MET A 177 7.25 8.31 8.28
N PHE A 178 8.33 8.09 9.03
CA PHE A 178 9.60 8.76 8.78
C PHE A 178 10.12 8.46 7.37
N ALA A 179 10.66 9.48 6.69
CA ALA A 179 11.06 9.39 5.28
C ALA A 179 12.24 8.44 5.00
N SER A 180 13.00 8.06 6.04
CA SER A 180 14.14 7.14 5.92
C SER A 180 13.88 5.83 6.65
N ALA A 181 14.56 4.77 6.20
CA ALA A 181 14.48 3.46 6.83
C ALA A 181 14.86 3.52 8.32
N THR A 182 14.16 2.73 9.13
CA THR A 182 14.41 2.63 10.58
C THR A 182 14.99 1.26 10.93
N SER A 183 15.72 1.18 12.03
CA SER A 183 16.24 -0.07 12.59
C SER A 183 15.15 -0.97 13.18
N GLY A 184 13.99 -0.39 13.53
CA GLY A 184 12.83 -1.11 14.04
C GLY A 184 12.93 -1.54 15.50
N ASP A 185 13.96 -1.08 16.22
CA ASP A 185 14.26 -1.39 17.63
C ASP A 185 13.76 -0.31 18.60
N LYS A 186 13.36 0.87 18.10
CA LYS A 186 12.92 1.98 18.94
C LYS A 186 11.40 1.98 19.15
N VAL A 187 10.98 2.54 20.28
CA VAL A 187 9.58 2.50 20.74
C VAL A 187 8.60 3.19 19.80
N ASN A 188 9.04 4.20 19.04
CA ASN A 188 8.21 4.92 18.07
C ASN A 188 8.17 4.25 16.69
N ASN A 189 9.11 3.36 16.35
CA ASN A 189 9.21 2.80 14.99
C ASN A 189 7.96 1.99 14.57
N ALA A 190 7.16 1.53 15.54
CA ALA A 190 5.92 0.80 15.31
C ALA A 190 4.66 1.62 15.68
N LYS A 191 4.77 2.95 15.74
CA LYS A 191 3.67 3.86 16.05
C LYS A 191 3.53 4.91 14.94
N PHE A 192 2.30 5.32 14.69
CA PHE A 192 2.03 6.52 13.89
C PHE A 192 2.29 7.79 14.73
N SER A 193 2.84 8.82 14.10
CA SER A 193 2.97 10.13 14.72
C SER A 193 1.60 10.80 14.84
N PRO A 194 1.45 11.87 15.66
CA PRO A 194 0.23 12.68 15.65
C PRO A 194 -0.11 13.23 14.26
N CYS A 195 0.89 13.55 13.44
CA CYS A 195 0.70 14.03 12.06
C CYS A 195 0.13 12.92 11.16
N SER A 196 0.69 11.71 11.21
CA SER A 196 0.18 10.59 10.42
C SER A 196 -1.24 10.23 10.85
N VAL A 197 -1.52 10.23 12.16
CA VAL A 197 -2.86 9.98 12.71
C VAL A 197 -3.87 10.99 12.14
N ALA A 198 -3.55 12.29 12.12
CA ALA A 198 -4.44 13.31 11.57
C ALA A 198 -4.72 13.13 10.07
N ASN A 199 -3.67 12.85 9.28
CA ASN A 199 -3.80 12.64 7.84
C ASN A 199 -4.62 11.40 7.50
N ILE A 200 -4.31 10.27 8.14
CA ILE A 200 -5.04 9.01 7.95
C ILE A 200 -6.51 9.16 8.38
N SER A 201 -6.76 9.81 9.51
CA SER A 201 -8.13 10.07 9.98
C SER A 201 -8.95 10.85 8.95
N SER A 202 -8.34 11.85 8.30
CA SER A 202 -9.02 12.67 7.29
C SER A 202 -9.48 11.85 6.08
N VAL A 203 -8.64 10.92 5.60
CA VAL A 203 -9.02 9.99 4.52
C VAL A 203 -10.10 9.03 5.00
N LEU A 204 -9.94 8.44 6.19
CA LEU A 204 -10.89 7.46 6.72
C LEU A 204 -12.29 8.06 6.91
N HIS A 205 -12.41 9.30 7.39
CA HIS A 205 -13.70 9.97 7.52
C HIS A 205 -14.43 10.07 6.18
N VAL A 206 -13.72 10.43 5.10
CA VAL A 206 -14.31 10.50 3.76
C VAL A 206 -14.68 9.10 3.25
N VAL A 207 -13.76 8.14 3.37
CA VAL A 207 -13.96 6.78 2.84
C VAL A 207 -15.10 6.06 3.56
N LEU A 208 -15.20 6.17 4.88
CA LEU A 208 -16.25 5.49 5.66
C LEU A 208 -17.64 6.08 5.44
N GLN A 209 -17.74 7.37 5.12
CA GLN A 209 -18.99 8.04 4.77
C GLN A 209 -19.39 7.85 3.29
N SER A 210 -18.46 7.37 2.46
CA SER A 210 -18.73 7.12 1.04
C SER A 210 -19.65 5.91 0.85
N VAL A 211 -20.37 5.88 -0.27
CA VAL A 211 -21.29 4.77 -0.58
C VAL A 211 -20.48 3.47 -0.74
N PRO A 212 -20.90 2.36 -0.10
CA PRO A 212 -20.35 1.04 -0.39
C PRO A 212 -20.72 0.64 -1.82
N ILE A 213 -19.71 0.42 -2.66
CA ILE A 213 -19.90 -0.05 -4.03
C ILE A 213 -19.18 -1.37 -4.18
N ASP A 214 -19.93 -2.39 -4.63
CA ASP A 214 -19.39 -3.66 -5.10
C ASP A 214 -19.08 -3.56 -6.61
N PRO A 215 -17.80 -3.36 -6.97
CA PRO A 215 -17.40 -3.20 -8.37
C PRO A 215 -17.44 -4.52 -9.14
N THR A 216 -17.71 -5.66 -8.49
CA THR A 216 -17.92 -6.95 -9.16
C THR A 216 -19.36 -7.13 -9.65
N ARG A 217 -20.30 -6.32 -9.14
CA ARG A 217 -21.74 -6.41 -9.46
C ARG A 217 -22.29 -5.25 -10.29
N HIS A 218 -21.54 -4.15 -10.43
CA HIS A 218 -21.98 -2.98 -11.18
C HIS A 218 -21.18 -2.88 -12.49
N ALA A 219 -21.85 -3.09 -13.62
CA ALA A 219 -21.29 -3.00 -14.98
C ALA A 219 -21.26 -1.56 -15.56
N GLY A 220 -21.73 -0.57 -14.79
CA GLY A 220 -21.70 0.84 -15.19
C GLY A 220 -20.38 1.51 -14.84
N PRO A 221 -20.01 2.63 -15.50
CA PRO A 221 -18.88 3.44 -15.07
C PRO A 221 -19.24 4.00 -13.70
N VAL A 222 -18.75 3.36 -12.63
CA VAL A 222 -18.72 3.96 -11.31
C VAL A 222 -18.08 5.33 -11.53
N GLY A 223 -18.84 6.40 -11.33
CA GLY A 223 -18.46 7.76 -11.73
C GLY A 223 -16.99 8.00 -11.42
N ALA A 224 -16.22 8.36 -12.46
CA ALA A 224 -14.77 8.17 -12.59
C ALA A 224 -13.87 8.84 -11.53
N LEU A 225 -14.44 9.42 -10.47
CA LEU A 225 -13.74 10.21 -9.45
C LEU A 225 -14.48 10.17 -8.09
N MET A 226 -15.11 9.06 -7.73
CA MET A 226 -15.79 8.94 -6.44
C MET A 226 -15.05 7.98 -5.49
N LYS A 227 -14.78 8.46 -4.27
CA LYS A 227 -14.37 7.62 -3.15
C LYS A 227 -15.51 6.63 -2.86
N ARG A 228 -15.16 5.41 -2.44
CA ARG A 228 -16.13 4.39 -2.02
C ARG A 228 -15.71 3.79 -0.69
N ASN A 229 -16.68 3.29 0.06
CA ASN A 229 -16.40 2.50 1.24
C ASN A 229 -16.19 1.03 0.83
N CYS A 230 -15.00 0.49 1.08
CA CYS A 230 -14.68 -0.92 0.89
C CYS A 230 -14.42 -1.67 2.21
N PHE A 231 -14.67 -1.03 3.35
CA PHE A 231 -14.54 -1.64 4.66
C PHE A 231 -15.75 -2.52 4.96
N GLN A 232 -15.49 -3.62 5.65
CA GLN A 232 -16.52 -4.50 6.18
C GLN A 232 -16.58 -4.29 7.69
N GLY A 233 -17.78 -4.02 8.22
CA GLY A 233 -17.98 -4.03 9.66
C GLY A 233 -17.65 -5.41 10.23
N LYS A 234 -17.04 -5.47 11.42
CA LYS A 234 -16.85 -6.75 12.13
C LYS A 234 -18.24 -7.39 12.29
N GLN A 235 -18.51 -8.47 11.57
CA GLN A 235 -19.69 -9.29 11.85
C GLN A 235 -19.51 -9.78 13.28
N ARG A 236 -20.44 -9.39 14.17
CA ARG A 236 -20.58 -10.06 15.46
C ARG A 236 -21.06 -11.48 15.11
N LEU A 237 -20.16 -12.45 15.19
CA LEU A 237 -20.53 -13.86 15.34
C LEU A 237 -21.15 -14.03 16.73
#